data_AF-Q8T5X1-F1
#
_entry.id   AF-Q8T5X1-F1
#
_cell.length_a   1.000
_cell.length_b   1.000
_cell.length_c   1.000
_cell.angle_alpha   90.00
_cell.angle_beta   90.00
_cell.angle_gamma   90.00
#
_symmetry.space_group_name_H-M   'P 1'
#
loop_
_entity.id
_entity.type
_entity.pdbx_description
1 polymer ?
#
loop_
_entity_poly.entity_id
_entity_poly.type
_entity_poly.pdbx_seq_one_letter_code
_entity_poly.pdbx_strand_id
1 'polypeptide(L)'
;GLLQCAPTTCANGGICSVGTRSLSCSCPLGFSGEYCEVRDGLDCSRKPCLNGGFCEAFDRTKGNSGFCNCPFGYTGTMCQEKLVIEKKKEVLVRDLCKQRNCDARASDGVCNPECNLEECKFDGGDCS
;
A
#
# COMPACT_ATOMS: atom_id res chain seq x y z
N GLY A 1 -1.13 -28.51 -23.80
CA GLY A 1 -1.50 -27.11 -24.08
C GLY A 1 -0.83 -26.23 -23.05
N LEU A 2 -0.35 -25.04 -23.45
CA LEU A 2 0.21 -24.05 -22.52
C LEU A 2 -0.95 -23.35 -21.79
N LEU A 3 -0.83 -23.22 -20.46
CA LEU A 3 -1.71 -22.36 -19.65
C LEU A 3 -1.33 -20.90 -19.92
N GLN A 4 -2.31 -20.05 -20.23
CA GLN A 4 -2.09 -18.66 -20.63
C GLN A 4 -3.01 -17.74 -19.83
N CYS A 5 -2.52 -16.55 -19.47
CA CYS A 5 -3.35 -15.52 -18.89
C CYS A 5 -4.25 -14.90 -19.97
N ALA A 6 -5.56 -15.05 -19.81
CA ALA A 6 -6.55 -14.25 -20.53
C ALA A 6 -6.97 -13.06 -19.64
N PRO A 7 -7.52 -11.98 -20.23
CA PRO A 7 -7.99 -10.81 -19.48
C PRO A 7 -9.02 -11.14 -18.38
N THR A 8 -9.73 -12.26 -18.51
CA THR A 8 -10.77 -12.71 -17.58
C THR A 8 -10.33 -13.88 -16.69
N THR A 9 -9.06 -14.30 -16.75
CA THR A 9 -8.60 -15.47 -15.97
C THR A 9 -8.63 -15.21 -14.48
N CYS A 10 -8.19 -14.04 -14.03
CA CYS A 10 -8.30 -13.64 -12.63
C CYS A 10 -9.42 -12.61 -12.50
N ALA A 11 -10.45 -12.92 -11.72
CA ALA A 11 -11.57 -12.05 -11.44
C ALA A 11 -11.18 -10.88 -10.51
N ASN A 12 -12.07 -9.89 -10.42
CA ASN A 12 -12.00 -8.79 -9.45
C ASN A 12 -10.67 -8.00 -9.43
N GLY A 13 -9.95 -7.96 -10.56
CA GLY A 13 -8.67 -7.26 -10.67
C GLY A 13 -7.46 -8.07 -10.20
N GLY A 14 -7.59 -9.39 -10.05
CA GLY A 14 -6.47 -10.28 -9.76
C GLY A 14 -5.38 -10.23 -10.83
N ILE A 15 -4.13 -10.38 -10.40
CA ILE A 15 -2.97 -10.37 -11.30
C ILE A 15 -2.61 -11.80 -11.67
N CYS A 16 -2.67 -12.10 -12.95
CA CYS A 16 -2.36 -13.42 -13.48
C CYS A 16 -0.86 -13.60 -13.73
N SER A 17 -0.30 -14.72 -13.26
CA SER A 17 1.09 -15.11 -13.50
C SER A 17 1.14 -16.50 -14.15
N VAL A 18 1.93 -16.64 -15.23
CA VAL A 18 2.14 -17.92 -15.92
C VAL A 18 3.46 -18.54 -15.48
N GLY A 19 3.40 -19.77 -14.97
CA GLY A 19 4.56 -20.62 -14.71
C GLY A 19 4.81 -21.62 -15.84
N THR A 20 5.86 -22.44 -15.70
CA THR A 20 6.27 -23.44 -16.72
C THR A 20 5.21 -24.52 -17.01
N ARG A 21 4.34 -24.83 -16.04
CA ARG A 21 3.20 -25.77 -16.19
C ARG A 21 1.98 -25.40 -15.34
N SER A 22 1.91 -24.16 -14.86
CA SER A 22 0.87 -23.70 -13.96
C SER A 22 0.51 -22.25 -14.25
N LEU A 23 -0.64 -21.84 -13.76
CA LEU A 23 -1.10 -20.47 -13.73
C LEU A 23 -1.54 -20.17 -12.31
N SER A 24 -1.27 -18.97 -11.83
CA SER A 24 -1.72 -18.52 -10.52
C SER A 24 -2.25 -17.09 -10.58
N CYS A 25 -3.30 -16.84 -9.80
CA CYS A 25 -3.82 -15.51 -9.58
C CYS A 25 -3.35 -14.98 -8.23
N SER A 26 -2.76 -13.79 -8.25
CA SER A 26 -2.54 -13.00 -7.03
C SER A 26 -3.76 -12.14 -6.78
N CYS A 27 -4.51 -12.46 -5.74
CA CYS A 27 -5.78 -11.80 -5.46
C CYS A 27 -5.60 -10.47 -4.72
N PRO A 28 -6.38 -9.44 -5.08
CA PRO A 28 -6.41 -8.20 -4.33
C PRO A 28 -7.00 -8.44 -2.94
N LEU A 29 -6.72 -7.52 -2.03
CA LEU A 29 -7.20 -7.59 -0.65
C LEU A 29 -8.73 -7.69 -0.61
N GLY A 30 -9.25 -8.66 0.15
CA GLY A 30 -10.68 -8.95 0.23
C GLY A 30 -11.20 -9.92 -0.84
N PHE A 31 -10.31 -10.59 -1.58
CA PHE A 31 -10.66 -11.66 -2.51
C PHE A 31 -9.75 -12.87 -2.36
N SER A 32 -10.32 -14.05 -2.59
CA SER A 32 -9.62 -15.33 -2.64
C SER A 32 -10.26 -16.28 -3.66
N GLY A 33 -9.89 -17.55 -3.62
CA GLY A 33 -10.19 -18.51 -4.68
C GLY A 33 -9.05 -18.63 -5.67
N GLU A 34 -9.08 -19.68 -6.47
CA GLU A 34 -8.04 -19.97 -7.47
C GLU A 34 -7.94 -18.86 -8.52
N TYR A 35 -9.06 -18.20 -8.78
CA TYR A 35 -9.22 -17.14 -9.77
C TYR A 35 -9.71 -15.83 -9.17
N CYS A 36 -9.57 -15.64 -7.84
CA CYS A 36 -10.02 -14.44 -7.13
C CYS A 36 -11.54 -14.18 -7.22
N GLU A 37 -12.31 -15.25 -7.39
CA GLU A 37 -13.76 -15.24 -7.56
C GLU A 37 -14.51 -15.13 -6.22
N VAL A 38 -13.87 -15.54 -5.13
CA VAL A 38 -14.44 -15.48 -3.78
C VAL A 38 -14.18 -14.11 -3.20
N ARG A 39 -15.23 -13.47 -2.69
CA ARG A 39 -15.15 -12.19 -2.00
C ARG A 39 -15.02 -12.44 -0.49
N ASP A 40 -13.80 -12.33 0.00
CA ASP A 40 -13.45 -12.43 1.41
C ASP A 40 -13.79 -11.13 2.11
N GLY A 41 -15.06 -11.01 2.50
CA GLY A 41 -15.52 -9.89 3.29
C GLY A 41 -15.54 -10.20 4.78
N LEU A 42 -15.45 -9.14 5.57
CA LEU A 42 -15.70 -9.19 6.99
C LEU A 42 -17.22 -9.24 7.26
N ASP A 43 -17.62 -9.94 8.31
CA ASP A 43 -19.00 -9.90 8.80
C ASP A 43 -19.23 -8.59 9.56
N CYS A 44 -19.91 -7.63 8.91
CA CYS A 44 -20.16 -6.31 9.48
C CYS A 44 -21.08 -6.36 10.71
N SER A 45 -21.88 -7.43 10.86
CA SER A 45 -22.74 -7.64 12.04
C SER A 45 -21.92 -7.77 13.33
N ARG A 46 -20.65 -8.18 13.21
CA ARG A 46 -19.72 -8.32 14.34
C ARG A 46 -18.91 -7.06 14.65
N LYS A 47 -19.13 -5.96 13.91
CA LYS A 47 -18.36 -4.71 14.04
C LYS A 47 -16.84 -4.94 14.01
N PRO A 48 -16.30 -5.50 12.92
CA PRO A 48 -14.91 -5.94 12.85
C PRO A 48 -13.92 -4.77 12.71
N CYS A 49 -14.36 -3.59 12.28
CA CYS A 49 -13.49 -2.44 12.06
C CYS A 49 -13.07 -1.79 13.39
N LEU A 50 -11.76 -1.60 13.55
CA LEU A 50 -11.14 -0.99 14.72
C LEU A 50 -10.92 0.51 14.52
N ASN A 51 -10.52 1.20 15.59
CA ASN A 51 -10.06 2.59 15.56
C ASN A 51 -11.06 3.60 14.94
N GLY A 52 -12.36 3.34 15.06
CA GLY A 52 -13.40 4.19 14.49
C GLY A 52 -13.67 3.95 13.00
N GLY A 53 -13.14 2.87 12.42
CA GLY A 53 -13.49 2.43 11.07
C GLY A 53 -14.96 2.06 10.91
N PHE A 54 -15.50 2.31 9.72
CA PHE A 54 -16.88 1.98 9.37
C PHE A 54 -16.92 0.75 8.44
N CYS A 55 -17.67 -0.28 8.84
CA CYS A 55 -17.84 -1.48 8.02
C CYS A 55 -18.91 -1.26 6.95
N GLU A 56 -18.52 -1.40 5.69
CA GLU A 56 -19.41 -1.32 4.54
C GLU A 56 -19.63 -2.73 3.97
N ALA A 57 -20.85 -3.24 4.09
CA ALA A 57 -21.24 -4.51 3.51
C ALA A 57 -21.30 -4.39 1.98
N PHE A 58 -20.71 -5.36 1.27
CA PHE A 58 -20.78 -5.43 -0.19
C PHE A 58 -22.21 -5.69 -0.67
N ASP A 59 -22.97 -6.47 0.09
CA ASP A 59 -24.41 -6.67 -0.07
C ASP A 59 -25.11 -6.32 1.25
N ARG A 60 -25.87 -5.22 1.23
CA ARG A 60 -26.59 -4.71 2.40
C ARG A 60 -27.65 -5.67 2.94
N THR A 61 -28.06 -6.68 2.16
CA THR A 61 -29.05 -7.68 2.58
C THR A 61 -28.42 -8.87 3.29
N LYS A 62 -27.13 -9.14 3.05
CA LYS A 62 -26.46 -10.36 3.54
C LYS A 62 -25.56 -10.15 4.75
N GLY A 63 -25.06 -8.94 5.01
CA GLY A 63 -24.29 -8.55 6.21
C GLY A 63 -22.94 -9.26 6.43
N ASN A 64 -22.73 -10.43 5.83
CA ASN A 64 -21.65 -11.38 6.11
C ASN A 64 -20.43 -11.21 5.21
N SER A 65 -20.41 -10.19 4.34
CA SER A 65 -19.26 -9.89 3.49
C SER A 65 -19.21 -8.39 3.25
N GLY A 66 -18.21 -7.73 3.85
CA GLY A 66 -17.95 -6.29 3.74
C GLY A 66 -16.48 -5.93 3.90
N PHE A 67 -16.17 -4.64 3.89
CA PHE A 67 -14.82 -4.11 4.09
C PHE A 67 -14.86 -2.91 5.03
N CYS A 68 -13.71 -2.60 5.65
CA CYS A 68 -13.60 -1.45 6.54
C CYS A 68 -13.13 -0.20 5.78
N ASN A 69 -13.91 0.87 5.88
CA ASN A 69 -13.48 2.23 5.55
C ASN A 69 -12.71 2.80 6.75
N CYS A 70 -11.39 2.93 6.59
CA CYS A 70 -10.53 3.40 7.67
C CYS A 70 -10.49 4.92 7.77
N PRO A 71 -10.53 5.48 8.99
CA PRO A 71 -10.35 6.91 9.19
C PRO A 71 -8.91 7.32 8.86
N PHE A 72 -8.71 8.62 8.65
CA PHE A 72 -7.40 9.19 8.42
C PHE A 72 -6.42 8.79 9.54
N GLY A 73 -5.22 8.35 9.16
CA GLY A 73 -4.23 7.86 10.11
C GLY A 73 -4.32 6.36 10.42
N TYR A 74 -5.21 5.60 9.78
CA TYR A 74 -5.32 4.14 9.96
C TYR A 74 -5.39 3.37 8.64
N THR A 75 -4.94 2.11 8.66
CA THR A 75 -4.89 1.19 7.51
C THR A 75 -5.03 -0.27 7.96
N GLY A 76 -5.01 -1.19 7.00
CA GLY A 76 -5.19 -2.63 7.21
C GLY A 76 -6.66 -3.05 7.08
N THR A 77 -6.89 -4.35 6.88
CA THR A 77 -8.23 -4.92 6.60
C THR A 77 -9.28 -4.56 7.65
N MET A 78 -8.88 -4.45 8.92
CA MET A 78 -9.75 -4.08 10.04
C MET A 78 -9.40 -2.70 10.61
N CYS A 79 -8.65 -1.87 9.89
CA CYS A 79 -8.15 -0.57 10.37
C CYS A 79 -7.28 -0.67 11.64
N GLN A 80 -6.60 -1.80 11.83
CA GLN A 80 -5.82 -2.09 13.03
C GLN A 80 -4.45 -1.37 13.06
N GLU A 81 -3.93 -0.98 11.90
CA GLU A 81 -2.61 -0.37 11.76
C GLU A 81 -2.73 1.16 11.77
N LYS A 82 -1.87 1.84 12.53
CA LYS A 82 -1.72 3.29 12.43
C LYS A 82 -0.85 3.64 11.22
N LEU A 83 -1.37 4.48 10.33
CA LEU A 83 -0.56 5.18 9.34
C LEU A 83 0.28 6.22 10.08
N VAL A 84 1.56 5.90 10.29
CA VAL A 84 2.52 6.89 10.80
C VAL A 84 2.84 7.86 9.67
N ILE A 85 2.07 8.95 9.59
CA ILE A 85 2.18 9.94 8.51
C ILE A 85 3.56 10.64 8.52
N GLU A 86 4.15 10.78 9.70
CA GLU A 86 5.52 11.30 9.88
C GLU A 86 6.56 10.42 9.15
N LYS A 87 6.44 9.09 9.23
CA LYS A 87 7.33 8.17 8.51
C LYS A 87 7.16 8.22 6.99
N LYS A 88 5.94 8.48 6.50
CA LYS A 88 5.73 8.65 5.05
C LYS A 88 6.40 9.92 4.52
N LYS A 89 6.38 11.01 5.30
CA LYS A 89 7.14 12.22 4.95
C LYS A 89 8.65 11.92 4.95
N GLU A 90 9.16 11.26 5.98
CA GLU A 90 10.58 10.88 6.07
C GLU A 90 11.03 10.04 4.85
N VAL A 91 10.22 9.05 4.42
CA VAL A 91 10.49 8.25 3.21
C VAL A 91 10.46 9.12 1.94
N LEU A 92 9.45 9.98 1.80
CA LEU A 92 9.33 10.88 0.65
C LEU A 92 10.50 11.86 0.56
N VAL A 93 10.92 12.44 1.69
CA VAL A 93 12.06 13.36 1.74
C VAL A 93 13.34 12.62 1.39
N ARG A 94 13.58 11.40 1.91
CA ARG A 94 14.72 10.57 1.51
C ARG A 94 14.78 10.30 0.01
N ASP A 95 13.65 9.98 -0.60
CA ASP A 95 13.59 9.75 -2.05
C ASP A 95 13.85 11.02 -2.84
N LEU A 96 13.38 12.18 -2.35
CA LEU A 96 13.70 13.48 -2.92
C LEU A 96 15.21 13.79 -2.80
N CYS A 97 15.85 13.50 -1.66
CA CYS A 97 17.29 13.67 -1.48
C CYS A 97 18.08 12.85 -2.52
N LYS A 98 17.66 11.60 -2.77
CA LYS A 98 18.28 10.74 -3.80
C LYS A 98 18.06 11.27 -5.20
N GLN A 99 16.84 11.70 -5.54
CA GLN A 99 16.52 12.26 -6.85
C GLN A 99 17.35 13.52 -7.14
N ARG A 100 17.62 14.31 -6.10
CA ARG A 100 18.47 15.49 -6.14
C ARG A 100 19.95 15.17 -5.96
N ASN A 101 20.33 13.90 -5.82
CA ASN A 101 21.71 13.49 -5.62
C ASN A 101 22.40 14.23 -4.46
N CYS A 102 21.69 14.50 -3.36
CA CYS A 102 22.22 15.25 -2.22
C CYS A 102 23.43 14.55 -1.57
N ASP A 103 23.50 13.22 -1.60
CA ASP A 103 24.66 12.49 -1.04
C ASP A 103 25.98 12.82 -1.76
N ALA A 104 25.95 13.16 -3.04
CA ALA A 104 27.16 13.52 -3.80
C ALA A 104 27.54 15.00 -3.67
N ARG A 105 26.62 15.82 -3.17
CA ARG A 105 26.78 17.28 -3.02
C ARG A 105 26.98 17.70 -1.57
N ALA A 106 26.81 16.77 -0.63
CA ALA A 106 27.07 17.02 0.78
C ALA A 106 28.57 17.23 1.05
N SER A 107 28.89 18.23 1.87
CA SER A 107 30.27 18.60 2.24
C SER A 107 31.17 18.92 1.04
N ASP A 108 30.59 19.44 -0.05
CA ASP A 108 31.32 19.90 -1.23
C ASP A 108 31.77 21.38 -1.11
N GLY A 109 31.35 22.05 -0.03
CA GLY A 109 31.67 23.45 0.26
C GLY A 109 30.73 24.45 -0.41
N VAL A 110 29.66 23.97 -1.06
CA VAL A 110 28.61 24.79 -1.66
C VAL A 110 27.32 24.55 -0.90
N CYS A 111 26.75 25.58 -0.29
CA CYS A 111 25.42 25.44 0.30
C CYS A 111 24.36 25.15 -0.79
N ASN A 112 23.75 23.97 -0.72
CA ASN A 112 22.63 23.49 -1.52
C ASN A 112 21.38 23.49 -0.61
N PRO A 113 20.59 24.58 -0.57
CA PRO A 113 19.50 24.74 0.39
C PRO A 113 18.43 23.66 0.30
N GLU A 114 18.26 23.07 -0.88
CA GLU A 114 17.32 21.99 -1.13
C GLU A 114 17.75 20.63 -0.58
N CYS A 115 19.02 20.51 -0.15
CA CYS A 115 19.61 19.38 0.57
C CYS A 115 19.82 19.69 2.07
N ASN A 116 19.49 20.90 2.53
CA ASN A 116 19.59 21.30 3.93
C ASN A 116 18.38 20.84 4.79
N LEU A 117 18.01 19.56 4.64
CA LEU A 117 16.97 18.88 5.41
C LEU A 117 17.59 17.77 6.27
N GLU A 118 16.97 17.42 7.39
CA GLU A 118 17.49 16.39 8.30
C GLU A 118 17.69 15.05 7.58
N GLU A 119 16.70 14.62 6.79
CA GLU A 119 16.77 13.37 6.04
C GLU A 119 17.77 13.42 4.87
N CYS A 120 18.16 14.62 4.44
CA CYS A 120 19.24 14.86 3.48
C CYS A 120 20.59 15.13 4.18
N LYS A 121 20.69 14.90 5.50
CA LYS A 121 21.90 15.11 6.31
C LYS A 121 22.41 16.56 6.31
N PHE A 122 21.50 17.52 6.18
CA PHE A 122 21.81 18.95 6.23
C PHE A 122 22.91 19.37 5.26
N ASP A 123 22.91 18.81 4.04
CA ASP A 123 23.91 19.09 3.02
C ASP A 123 25.36 18.86 3.47
N GLY A 124 25.57 17.95 4.43
CA GLY A 124 26.89 17.73 5.02
C GLY A 124 27.43 18.94 5.81
N GLY A 125 26.55 19.87 6.20
CA GLY A 125 26.88 21.04 7.00
C GLY A 125 27.24 22.30 6.20
N ASP A 126 27.24 22.26 4.87
CA ASP A 126 27.69 23.41 4.04
C ASP A 126 26.80 24.67 4.16
N CYS A 127 25.60 24.53 4.74
CA CYS A 127 24.65 25.62 4.96
C CYS A 127 24.54 26.08 6.44
N SER A 128 25.41 25.61 7.36
CA SER A 128 25.33 25.89 8.81
C SER A 128 26.60 26.52 9.39
#